data_AF-A0A7F8QCX1-F1
#
_entry.id   AF-A0A7F8QCX1-F1
#
_cell.length_a   1.000
_cell.length_b   1.000
_cell.length_c   1.000
_cell.angle_alpha   90.00
_cell.angle_beta   90.00
_cell.angle_gamma   90.00
#
_symmetry.space_group_name_H-M   'P 1'
#
loop_
_entity.id
_entity.type
_entity.pdbx_description
1 polymer ?
#
loop_
_entity_poly.entity_id
_entity_poly.type
_entity_poly.pdbx_seq_one_letter_code
_entity_poly.pdbx_strand_id
1 'polypeptide(L)'
;MLDASAVLDFGVLASIMQSGHTRIPVYEEERSNIVDMLYLKDLAFVDPEDCTPLSTITRFYNHPLHFVFNDTKLDAVLEEFKR
;
A
#
# COMPACT_ATOMS: atom_id res chain seq x y z
N MET A 1 6.81 -3.08 1.92
CA MET A 1 5.84 -2.49 2.86
C MET A 1 6.34 -1.13 3.27
N LEU A 2 5.44 -0.19 3.52
CA LEU A 2 5.76 1.19 3.88
C LEU A 2 5.19 1.53 5.25
N ASP A 3 5.87 2.41 5.97
CA ASP A 3 5.37 2.97 7.22
C ASP A 3 4.31 4.04 6.91
N ALA A 4 3.19 4.05 7.64
CA ALA A 4 2.12 5.03 7.48
C ALA A 4 2.59 6.48 7.72
N SER A 5 3.66 6.66 8.51
CA SER A 5 4.30 7.95 8.76
C SER A 5 5.31 8.37 7.69
N ALA A 6 5.54 7.54 6.66
CA ALA A 6 6.47 7.86 5.58
C ALA A 6 6.02 9.10 4.80
N VAL A 7 7.01 9.89 4.38
CA VAL A 7 6.81 11.07 3.53
C VAL A 7 7.12 10.69 2.09
N LEU A 8 6.25 11.06 1.16
CA LEU A 8 6.41 10.80 -0.27
C LEU A 8 7.36 11.81 -0.91
N ASP A 9 8.63 11.75 -0.51
CA ASP A 9 9.71 12.50 -1.16
C ASP A 9 10.21 11.77 -2.42
N PHE A 10 11.11 12.42 -3.17
CA PHE A 10 11.68 11.85 -4.38
C PHE A 10 12.36 10.49 -4.14
N GLY A 11 13.07 10.31 -3.02
CA GLY A 11 13.78 9.08 -2.72
C GLY A 11 12.82 7.91 -2.45
N VAL A 12 11.76 8.17 -1.69
CA VAL A 12 10.70 7.20 -1.39
C VAL A 12 9.92 6.84 -2.66
N LEU A 13 9.50 7.83 -3.45
CA LEU A 13 8.78 7.60 -4.71
C LEU A 13 9.64 6.81 -5.71
N ALA A 14 10.93 7.16 -5.86
CA ALA A 14 11.85 6.42 -6.71
C ALA A 14 12.02 4.96 -6.25
N SER A 15 12.17 4.74 -4.94
CA SER A 15 12.31 3.40 -4.36
C SER A 15 11.04 2.56 -4.57
N ILE A 16 9.86 3.17 -4.42
CA ILE A 16 8.57 2.52 -4.70
C ILE A 16 8.48 2.10 -6.17
N MET A 17 8.78 3.01 -7.11
CA MET A 17 8.72 2.72 -8.54
C MET A 17 9.72 1.64 -8.96
N GLN A 18 10.95 1.65 -8.41
CA GLN A 18 11.97 0.65 -8.70
C GLN A 18 11.65 -0.74 -8.12
N SER A 19 10.85 -0.82 -7.05
CA SER A 19 10.43 -2.09 -6.47
C SER A 19 9.57 -2.95 -7.41
N GLY A 20 8.90 -2.33 -8.39
CA GLY A 20 8.03 -3.02 -9.34
C GLY A 20 6.72 -3.55 -8.74
N HIS A 21 6.39 -3.20 -7.49
CA HIS A 21 5.15 -3.62 -6.85
C HIS A 21 4.01 -2.67 -7.16
N THR A 22 2.89 -3.21 -7.68
CA THR A 22 1.69 -2.41 -7.97
C THR A 22 0.84 -2.15 -6.73
N ARG A 23 0.95 -3.01 -5.71
CA ARG A 23 0.22 -2.94 -4.43
C ARG A 23 1.22 -3.12 -3.30
N ILE A 24 1.28 -2.14 -2.41
CA ILE A 24 2.27 -2.10 -1.32
C ILE A 24 1.52 -1.97 0.00
N PRO A 25 1.61 -2.95 0.91
CA PRO A 25 0.99 -2.85 2.22
C PRO A 25 1.62 -1.73 3.05
N VAL A 26 0.78 -1.01 3.78
CA VAL A 26 1.15 0.09 4.67
C VAL A 26 0.87 -0.33 6.11
N TYR A 27 1.87 -0.17 6.98
CA TYR A 27 1.80 -0.57 8.39
C TYR A 27 1.99 0.62 9.32
N GLU A 28 1.50 0.50 10.55
CA GLU A 28 1.64 1.52 11.60
C GLU A 28 2.22 0.90 12.86
N GLU A 29 3.24 1.55 13.45
CA GLU A 29 4.02 1.09 14.60
C GLU A 29 4.77 -0.24 14.38
N GLU A 30 4.04 -1.34 14.30
CA GLU A 30 4.59 -2.69 14.07
C GLU A 30 4.35 -3.15 12.64
N ARG A 31 5.32 -3.86 12.04
CA ARG A 31 5.18 -4.38 10.66
C ARG A 31 4.04 -5.39 10.50
N SER A 32 3.63 -6.04 11.59
CA SER A 32 2.47 -6.93 11.66
C SER A 32 1.14 -6.18 11.56
N ASN A 33 1.10 -4.90 11.93
CA ASN A 33 -0.10 -4.09 11.95
C ASN A 33 -0.31 -3.40 10.59
N ILE A 34 -0.83 -4.15 9.62
CA ILE A 34 -1.17 -3.62 8.30
C ILE A 34 -2.49 -2.86 8.40
N VAL A 35 -2.42 -1.54 8.19
CA VAL A 35 -3.57 -0.62 8.34
C VAL A 35 -4.17 -0.19 7.01
N ASP A 36 -3.37 -0.20 5.93
CA ASP A 36 -3.76 0.33 4.62
C ASP A 36 -3.03 -0.36 3.46
N MET A 37 -3.48 -0.08 2.24
CA MET A 37 -2.84 -0.54 1.01
C MET A 37 -2.61 0.65 0.06
N LEU A 38 -1.37 0.81 -0.41
CA LEU A 38 -1.02 1.80 -1.42
C LEU A 38 -1.02 1.16 -2.82
N TYR A 39 -1.73 1.75 -3.78
CA TYR A 39 -1.60 1.36 -5.18
C TYR A 39 -0.66 2.31 -5.92
N LEU A 40 0.20 1.75 -6.77
CA LEU A 40 1.19 2.55 -7.51
C LEU A 40 0.53 3.66 -8.37
N LYS A 41 -0.66 3.39 -8.91
CA LYS A 41 -1.42 4.36 -9.71
C LYS A 41 -1.89 5.59 -8.92
N ASP A 42 -2.00 5.49 -7.60
CA ASP A 42 -2.44 6.60 -6.74
C ASP A 42 -1.37 7.68 -6.63
N LEU A 43 -0.11 7.31 -6.89
CA LEU A 43 1.04 8.20 -6.89
C LEU A 43 1.19 8.98 -8.20
N ALA A 44 0.34 8.75 -9.21
CA ALA A 44 0.48 9.34 -10.54
C ALA A 44 0.41 10.88 -10.55
N PHE A 45 -0.27 11.47 -9.56
CA PHE A 45 -0.44 12.92 -9.43
C PHE A 45 0.23 13.48 -8.17
N VAL A 46 1.04 12.68 -7.47
CA VAL A 46 1.76 13.14 -6.28
C VAL A 46 3.06 13.80 -6.70
N ASP A 47 3.22 15.06 -6.33
CA ASP A 47 4.47 15.78 -6.53
C ASP A 47 5.46 15.46 -5.39
N PRO A 48 6.68 14.96 -5.67
CA PRO A 48 7.73 14.81 -4.65
C PRO A 48 8.08 16.11 -3.92
N GLU A 49 7.88 17.29 -4.53
CA GLU A 49 8.18 18.58 -3.89
C GLU A 49 7.22 18.91 -2.75
N ASP A 50 5.98 18.41 -2.81
CA ASP A 50 4.95 18.65 -1.78
C ASP A 50 5.24 17.90 -0.47
N CYS A 51 6.15 16.91 -0.48
CA CYS A 51 6.48 16.10 0.68
C CYS A 51 5.21 15.56 1.40
N THR A 52 4.26 15.08 0.61
CA THR A 52 2.95 14.66 1.12
C THR A 52 3.10 13.42 2.02
N PRO A 53 2.51 13.40 3.23
CA PRO A 53 2.49 12.20 4.06
C PRO A 53 1.74 11.06 3.37
N LEU A 54 2.30 9.85 3.41
CA LEU A 54 1.68 8.65 2.81
C LEU A 54 0.27 8.41 3.34
N SER A 55 0.06 8.61 4.65
CA SER A 55 -1.25 8.48 5.30
C SER A 55 -2.34 9.36 4.68
N THR A 56 -2.02 10.52 4.11
CA THR A 56 -3.01 11.36 3.42
C THR A 56 -3.50 10.69 2.14
N ILE A 57 -2.58 10.07 1.38
CA ILE A 57 -2.92 9.34 0.14
C ILE A 57 -3.71 8.08 0.46
N THR A 58 -3.26 7.27 1.42
CA THR A 58 -3.95 6.01 1.76
C THR A 58 -5.34 6.27 2.32
N ARG A 59 -5.52 7.28 3.19
CA ARG A 59 -6.84 7.66 3.71
C ARG A 59 -7.77 8.23 2.64
N PHE A 60 -7.24 8.92 1.63
CA PHE A 60 -8.04 9.47 0.54
C PHE A 60 -8.62 8.37 -0.35
N TYR A 61 -7.80 7.40 -0.77
CA TYR A 61 -8.25 6.31 -1.64
C TYR A 61 -8.92 5.16 -0.89
N ASN A 62 -8.51 4.90 0.35
CA ASN A 62 -9.07 3.90 1.26
C ASN A 62 -9.32 2.54 0.58
N HIS A 63 -8.26 1.96 0.02
CA HIS A 63 -8.34 0.69 -0.71
C HIS A 63 -8.69 -0.47 0.23
N PRO A 64 -9.52 -1.44 -0.23
CA PRO A 64 -9.90 -2.57 0.60
C PRO A 64 -8.70 -3.47 0.90
N LEU A 65 -8.65 -3.96 2.14
CA LEU A 65 -7.72 -4.98 2.58
C LEU A 65 -8.38 -6.35 2.53
N HIS A 66 -7.81 -7.25 1.73
CA HIS A 66 -8.25 -8.64 1.67
C HIS A 66 -7.42 -9.48 2.62
N PHE A 67 -8.06 -10.04 3.64
CA PHE A 67 -7.43 -10.92 4.62
C PHE A 67 -7.80 -12.37 4.33
N VAL A 68 -6.84 -13.26 4.48
CA VAL A 68 -7.02 -14.71 4.33
C VAL A 68 -6.40 -15.43 5.52
N PHE A 69 -7.02 -16.53 5.95
CA PHE A 69 -6.46 -17.36 7.00
C PHE A 69 -5.42 -18.33 6.44
N ASN A 70 -4.47 -18.74 7.27
CA ASN A 70 -3.41 -19.68 6.90
C ASN A 70 -3.93 -21.06 6.47
N ASP A 71 -5.11 -21.47 6.95
CA ASP A 71 -5.77 -22.73 6.61
C ASP A 71 -6.76 -22.62 5.44
N THR A 72 -6.89 -21.44 4.83
CA THR A 72 -7.79 -21.23 3.69
C THR A 72 -7.27 -21.95 2.45
N LYS A 73 -8.16 -22.66 1.76
CA LYS A 73 -7.84 -23.41 0.53
C LYS A 73 -7.55 -22.44 -0.63
N LEU A 74 -6.67 -22.86 -1.55
CA LEU A 74 -6.21 -22.02 -2.67
C LEU A 74 -7.31 -21.65 -3.67
N ASP A 75 -8.32 -22.51 -3.85
CA ASP A 75 -9.49 -22.23 -4.67
C ASP A 75 -10.32 -21.08 -4.09
N ALA A 76 -10.59 -21.11 -2.78
CA ALA A 76 -11.27 -20.03 -2.08
C ALA A 76 -10.47 -18.71 -2.14
N VAL A 77 -9.15 -18.74 -2.00
CA VAL A 77 -8.29 -17.55 -2.15
C VAL A 77 -8.35 -16.99 -3.59
N LEU A 78 -8.38 -17.86 -4.60
CA LEU A 78 -8.50 -17.44 -5.99
C LEU A 78 -9.87 -16.82 -6.30
N GLU A 79 -10.95 -17.33 -5.70
CA GLU A 79 -12.27 -16.73 -5.79
C GLU A 79 -12.33 -15.35 -5.14
N GLU A 80 -11.70 -15.19 -3.97
CA GLU A 80 -11.59 -13.89 -3.30
C GLU A 80 -10.82 -12.87 -4.17
N PHE A 81 -9.76 -13.28 -4.87
CA PHE A 81 -9.03 -12.40 -5.80
C PHE A 81 -9.79 -12.05 -7.08
N LYS A 82 -10.78 -12.84 -7.48
CA LYS A 82 -11.60 -12.59 -8.67
C LYS A 82 -12.76 -11.62 -8.39
N ARG A 83 -13.15 -11.50 -7.13
CA ARG A 83 -14.30 -10.72 -6.69
C ARG A 83 -13.95 -9.23 -6.61
#